data_AF-A0A8U0HQP7-F1
#
_entry.id   AF-A0A8U0HQP7-F1
#
_cell.length_a   1.000
_cell.length_b   1.000
_cell.length_c   1.000
_cell.angle_alpha   90.00
_cell.angle_beta   90.00
_cell.angle_gamma   90.00
#
_symmetry.space_group_name_H-M   'P 1'
#
loop_
_entity.id
_entity.type
_entity.pdbx_description
1 polymer ?
#
loop_
_entity_poly.entity_id
_entity_poly.type
_entity_poly.pdbx_seq_one_letter_code
_entity_poly.pdbx_strand_id
1 'polypeptide(L)'
;MSGAEDLADELLDVDTGDRLRIVTNDVTVWADVGPIGEQMGPEKDDHGWLEGEIWFDVRVDDEYVEENGFVLPDARVSAKTKRGEWQQPTVVFAEEWEGNASSAEEVDNPVEDWEGEMREIDRVTSTYE
;
A
#
# COMPACT_ATOMS: atom_id res chain seq x y z
N MET A 1 -11.27 -8.50 -13.44
CA MET A 1 -10.75 -7.24 -12.89
C MET A 1 -11.67 -6.89 -11.76
N SER A 2 -11.17 -6.88 -10.53
CA SER A 2 -11.94 -6.40 -9.37
C SER A 2 -12.09 -4.88 -9.51
N GLY A 3 -13.24 -4.32 -9.12
CA GLY A 3 -13.43 -2.87 -9.15
C GLY A 3 -12.63 -2.16 -8.06
N ALA A 4 -12.48 -0.84 -8.16
CA ALA A 4 -11.83 -0.03 -7.13
C ALA A 4 -12.46 -0.20 -5.74
N GLU A 5 -13.79 -0.31 -5.67
CA GLU A 5 -14.52 -0.56 -4.41
C GLU A 5 -14.22 -1.97 -3.86
N ASP A 6 -14.23 -3.02 -4.69
CA ASP A 6 -13.90 -4.38 -4.25
C ASP A 6 -12.47 -4.46 -3.66
N LEU A 7 -11.52 -3.77 -4.30
CA LEU A 7 -10.13 -3.73 -3.82
C LEU A 7 -10.00 -2.91 -2.54
N ALA A 8 -10.76 -1.81 -2.42
CA ALA A 8 -10.75 -0.99 -1.22
C ALA A 8 -11.36 -1.72 -0.02
N ASP A 9 -12.45 -2.47 -0.22
CA ASP A 9 -13.07 -3.30 0.80
C ASP A 9 -12.08 -4.36 1.31
N GLU A 10 -11.35 -5.03 0.41
CA GLU A 10 -10.29 -5.98 0.80
C GLU A 10 -9.19 -5.32 1.62
N LEU A 11 -8.81 -4.07 1.30
CA LEU A 11 -7.79 -3.30 2.03
C LEU A 11 -8.28 -2.79 3.40
N LEU A 12 -9.58 -2.60 3.57
CA LEU A 12 -10.19 -2.22 4.84
C LEU A 12 -10.21 -3.37 5.86
N ASP A 13 -10.23 -4.61 5.38
CA ASP A 13 -10.21 -5.83 6.20
C ASP A 13 -8.78 -6.31 6.54
N VAL A 14 -7.76 -5.53 6.18
CA VAL A 14 -6.34 -5.83 6.46
C VAL A 14 -5.96 -5.39 7.87
N ASP A 15 -5.32 -6.29 8.60
CA ASP A 15 -4.77 -6.03 9.93
C ASP A 15 -3.23 -6.02 9.94
N THR A 16 -2.64 -5.39 10.96
CA THR A 16 -1.20 -5.47 11.21
C THR A 16 -0.78 -6.92 11.42
N GLY A 17 0.25 -7.35 10.68
CA GLY A 17 0.74 -8.73 10.69
C GLY A 17 0.08 -9.64 9.65
N ASP A 18 -0.93 -9.17 8.91
CA ASP A 18 -1.41 -9.88 7.74
C ASP A 18 -0.34 -9.94 6.65
N ARG A 19 -0.45 -10.94 5.79
CA ARG A 19 0.38 -11.06 4.60
C ARG A 19 -0.44 -10.78 3.35
N LEU A 20 0.03 -9.87 2.52
CA LEU A 20 -0.64 -9.43 1.29
C LEU A 20 0.08 -9.93 0.05
N ARG A 21 -0.70 -10.41 -0.91
CA ARG A 21 -0.26 -10.50 -2.29
C ARG A 21 -0.75 -9.29 -3.06
N ILE A 22 0.16 -8.47 -3.55
CA ILE A 22 -0.14 -7.27 -4.32
C ILE A 22 0.23 -7.51 -5.78
N VAL A 23 -0.71 -7.30 -6.69
CA VAL A 23 -0.52 -7.44 -8.14
C VAL A 23 -0.80 -6.08 -8.78
N THR A 24 0.18 -5.58 -9.53
CA THR A 24 0.09 -4.42 -10.43
C THR A 24 0.22 -4.87 -11.89
N ASN A 25 0.19 -3.93 -12.83
CA ASN A 25 0.25 -4.22 -14.26
C ASN A 25 1.50 -5.03 -14.67
N ASP A 26 2.60 -4.84 -13.95
CA ASP A 26 3.94 -5.29 -14.30
C ASP A 26 4.66 -6.05 -13.17
N VAL A 27 4.16 -5.97 -11.93
CA VAL A 27 4.79 -6.58 -10.76
C VAL A 27 3.79 -7.37 -9.94
N THR A 28 4.26 -8.48 -9.36
CA THR A 28 3.56 -9.23 -8.32
C THR A 28 4.50 -9.43 -7.15
N VAL A 29 4.09 -8.99 -5.96
CA VAL A 29 4.86 -9.15 -4.73
C VAL A 29 4.04 -9.76 -3.61
N TRP A 30 4.76 -10.37 -2.67
CA TRP A 30 4.27 -10.63 -1.33
C TRP A 30 4.86 -9.61 -0.37
N ALA A 31 4.03 -9.12 0.54
CA ALA A 31 4.46 -8.16 1.55
C ALA A 31 3.74 -8.40 2.89
N ASP A 32 4.46 -8.19 3.98
CA ASP A 32 3.93 -8.24 5.34
C ASP A 32 3.42 -6.86 5.76
N VAL A 33 2.25 -6.81 6.37
CA VAL A 33 1.63 -5.54 6.78
C VAL A 33 2.26 -5.06 8.08
N GLY A 34 2.87 -3.87 8.02
CA GLY A 34 3.44 -3.20 9.17
C GLY A 34 2.37 -2.63 10.12
N PRO A 35 2.80 -1.91 11.17
CA PRO A 35 1.88 -1.17 12.02
C PRO A 35 1.02 -0.23 11.18
N ILE A 36 -0.30 -0.42 11.24
CA ILE A 36 -1.25 0.42 10.52
C ILE A 36 -1.38 1.75 11.27
N GLY A 37 -1.13 2.87 10.57
CA GLY A 37 -1.25 4.22 11.11
C GLY A 37 -2.70 4.61 11.47
N GLU A 38 -2.88 5.81 12.05
CA GLU A 38 -4.22 6.33 12.33
C GLU A 38 -4.96 6.58 11.00
N GLN A 39 -5.90 5.69 10.67
CA GLN A 39 -6.70 5.78 9.45
C GLN A 39 -7.80 6.84 9.63
N MET A 40 -7.83 7.86 8.76
CA MET A 40 -9.08 8.59 8.49
C MET A 40 -9.91 7.74 7.53
N GLY A 41 -10.57 6.74 8.10
CA GLY A 41 -11.40 5.81 7.36
C GLY A 41 -12.45 6.54 6.50
N PRO A 42 -12.69 6.09 5.27
CA PRO A 42 -13.71 6.65 4.40
C PRO A 42 -15.08 6.50 5.05
N GLU A 43 -15.85 7.58 5.06
CA GLU A 43 -17.22 7.58 5.56
C GLU A 43 -18.21 7.63 4.39
N LYS A 44 -19.35 6.95 4.51
CA LYS A 44 -20.40 6.93 3.49
C LYS A 44 -21.66 7.58 4.02
N ASP A 45 -22.22 8.51 3.25
CA ASP A 45 -23.50 9.18 3.54
C ASP A 45 -24.55 8.90 2.44
N ASP A 46 -25.70 9.57 2.53
CA ASP A 46 -26.80 9.45 1.56
C ASP A 46 -26.42 9.91 0.13
N HIS A 47 -25.27 10.58 -0.05
CA HIS A 47 -24.75 11.10 -1.31
C HIS A 47 -23.51 10.34 -1.80
N GLY A 48 -23.05 9.31 -1.08
CA GLY A 48 -21.92 8.45 -1.45
C GLY A 48 -20.75 8.54 -0.48
N TRP A 49 -19.55 8.18 -0.94
CA TRP A 49 -18.34 8.26 -0.13
C TRP A 49 -17.86 9.71 0.05
N LEU A 50 -17.67 10.14 1.30
CA LEU A 50 -16.97 11.36 1.65
C LEU A 50 -15.48 11.25 1.26
N GLU A 51 -14.80 12.38 1.10
CA GLU A 51 -13.36 12.38 0.83
C GLU A 51 -12.60 11.83 2.05
N GLY A 52 -11.85 10.76 1.84
CA GLY A 52 -11.12 10.02 2.87
C GLY A 52 -10.01 9.17 2.24
N GLU A 53 -9.10 8.70 3.08
CA GLU A 53 -7.94 7.93 2.65
C GLU A 53 -7.56 6.93 3.74
N ILE A 54 -7.38 5.68 3.33
CA ILE A 54 -6.69 4.67 4.11
C ILE A 54 -5.32 4.44 3.50
N TRP A 55 -4.33 4.25 4.35
CA TRP A 55 -3.00 3.83 3.94
C TRP A 55 -2.34 3.05 5.07
N PHE A 56 -1.39 2.21 4.68
CA PHE A 56 -0.53 1.48 5.60
C PHE A 56 0.75 1.08 4.88
N ASP A 57 1.81 0.92 5.67
CA ASP A 57 3.10 0.49 5.17
C ASP A 57 3.18 -1.04 5.17
N VAL A 58 3.86 -1.60 4.17
CA VAL A 58 4.09 -3.03 4.01
C VAL A 58 5.57 -3.28 3.73
N ARG A 59 6.06 -4.44 4.15
CA ARG A 59 7.41 -4.91 3.88
C ARG A 59 7.38 -6.01 2.83
N VAL A 60 7.86 -5.72 1.63
CA VAL A 60 8.05 -6.66 0.53
C VAL A 60 9.12 -7.71 0.90
N ASP A 61 8.83 -8.97 0.58
CA ASP A 61 9.75 -10.08 0.78
C ASP A 61 11.07 -9.88 0.00
N ASP A 62 12.23 -10.12 0.66
CA ASP A 62 13.57 -9.87 0.10
C ASP A 62 13.80 -10.56 -1.25
N GLU A 63 13.26 -11.77 -1.46
CA GLU A 63 13.35 -12.50 -2.75
C GLU A 63 12.72 -11.69 -3.90
N TYR A 64 11.60 -11.01 -3.62
CA TYR A 64 10.89 -10.21 -4.61
C TYR A 64 11.53 -8.85 -4.82
N VAL A 65 12.17 -8.29 -3.78
CA VAL A 65 13.00 -7.09 -3.88
C VAL A 65 14.13 -7.33 -4.87
N GLU A 66 14.87 -8.44 -4.71
CA GLU A 66 15.96 -8.82 -5.61
C GLU A 66 15.45 -9.13 -7.03
N GLU A 67 14.33 -9.87 -7.16
CA GLU A 67 13.76 -10.24 -8.46
C GLU A 67 13.30 -9.03 -9.27
N ASN A 68 12.65 -8.06 -8.62
CA ASN A 68 12.06 -6.88 -9.27
C ASN A 68 13.00 -5.67 -9.28
N GLY A 69 14.19 -5.80 -8.71
CA GLY A 69 15.20 -4.75 -8.69
C GLY A 69 14.82 -3.56 -7.82
N PHE A 70 14.02 -3.78 -6.77
CA PHE A 70 13.71 -2.75 -5.79
C PHE A 70 14.95 -2.43 -4.95
N VAL A 71 15.08 -1.17 -4.56
CA VAL A 71 16.20 -0.72 -3.72
C VAL A 71 15.98 -1.16 -2.27
N LEU A 72 14.73 -1.13 -1.81
CA LEU A 72 14.34 -1.42 -0.44
C LEU A 72 13.14 -2.37 -0.38
N PRO A 73 12.99 -3.12 0.71
CA PRO A 73 11.82 -3.95 0.97
C PRO A 73 10.61 -3.15 1.45
N ASP A 74 10.58 -1.82 1.41
CA ASP A 74 9.47 -1.02 1.96
C ASP A 74 8.53 -0.53 0.85
N ALA A 75 7.22 -0.70 1.07
CA ALA A 75 6.16 -0.24 0.18
C ALA A 75 4.97 0.37 0.97
N ARG A 76 4.20 1.28 0.38
CA ARG A 76 2.98 1.84 0.97
C ARG A 76 1.81 1.49 0.10
N VAL A 77 0.76 0.95 0.72
CA VAL A 77 -0.52 0.75 0.06
C VAL A 77 -1.49 1.85 0.49
N SER A 78 -2.25 2.38 -0.46
CA SER A 78 -3.28 3.38 -0.18
C SER A 78 -4.53 3.17 -1.03
N ALA A 79 -5.67 3.51 -0.44
CA ALA A 79 -6.94 3.63 -1.15
C ALA A 79 -7.64 4.91 -0.68
N LYS A 80 -8.25 5.63 -1.61
CA LYS A 80 -8.90 6.90 -1.31
C LYS A 80 -10.23 7.06 -2.00
N THR A 81 -11.08 7.85 -1.41
CA THR A 81 -12.38 8.22 -1.96
C THR A 81 -12.35 9.67 -2.43
N LYS A 82 -13.03 9.96 -3.54
CA LYS A 82 -13.23 11.31 -4.03
C LYS A 82 -14.68 11.47 -4.47
N ARG A 83 -15.37 12.47 -3.89
CA ARG A 83 -16.75 12.88 -4.24
C ARG A 83 -17.65 11.71 -4.70
N GLY A 84 -17.99 10.83 -3.77
CA GLY A 84 -18.97 9.77 -3.98
C GLY A 84 -18.39 8.41 -4.38
N GLU A 85 -17.13 8.33 -4.83
CA GLU A 85 -16.57 7.10 -5.42
C GLU A 85 -15.15 6.77 -4.93
N TRP A 86 -14.87 5.48 -4.80
CA TRP A 86 -13.51 4.95 -4.61
C TRP A 86 -12.64 5.20 -5.84
N GLN A 87 -11.39 5.59 -5.59
CA GLN A 87 -10.34 5.62 -6.60
C GLN A 87 -9.61 4.27 -6.63
N GLN A 88 -8.95 3.96 -7.74
CA GLN A 88 -8.12 2.76 -7.84
C GLN A 88 -7.06 2.77 -6.73
N PRO A 89 -6.97 1.72 -5.89
CA PRO A 89 -5.92 1.62 -4.89
C PRO A 89 -4.53 1.61 -5.54
N THR A 90 -3.56 2.15 -4.82
CA THR A 90 -2.19 2.28 -5.30
C THR A 90 -1.19 1.69 -4.32
N VAL A 91 -0.04 1.26 -4.85
CA VAL A 91 1.14 0.92 -4.09
C VAL A 91 2.30 1.82 -4.51
N VAL A 92 3.06 2.32 -3.56
CA VAL A 92 4.29 3.10 -3.78
C VAL A 92 5.44 2.27 -3.24
N PHE A 93 6.38 1.90 -4.09
CA PHE A 93 7.61 1.23 -3.66
C PHE A 93 8.66 2.28 -3.30
N ALA A 94 9.34 2.13 -2.16
CA ALA A 94 10.34 3.10 -1.75
C ALA A 94 11.55 3.15 -2.72
N GLU A 95 12.03 4.35 -3.01
CA GLU A 95 13.31 4.58 -3.69
C GLU A 95 14.46 4.80 -2.67
N GLU A 96 15.70 4.80 -3.16
CA GLU A 96 16.89 5.10 -2.35
C GLU A 96 16.81 6.52 -1.77
N TRP A 97 17.08 6.66 -0.46
CA TRP A 97 17.09 7.94 0.24
C TRP A 97 18.42 8.67 0.05
N GLU A 98 18.42 10.01 0.12
CA GLU A 98 19.66 10.79 0.23
C GLU A 98 20.43 10.38 1.50
N GLY A 99 21.49 9.57 1.35
CA GLY A 99 22.32 9.14 2.48
C GLY A 99 22.99 7.77 2.40
N ASN A 100 22.70 6.95 1.38
CA ASN A 100 23.10 5.53 1.32
C ASN A 100 22.54 4.69 2.48
N ALA A 101 21.33 5.00 2.96
CA ALA A 101 20.69 4.18 3.98
C ALA A 101 20.35 2.80 3.39
N SER A 102 20.75 1.73 4.08
CA SER A 102 20.54 0.36 3.61
C SER A 102 19.23 -0.25 4.15
N SER A 103 18.48 0.52 4.94
CA SER A 103 17.19 0.11 5.52
C SER A 103 16.35 1.33 5.92
N ALA A 104 15.02 1.17 5.94
CA ALA A 104 14.10 2.17 6.46
C ALA A 104 14.24 2.43 7.97
N GLU A 105 14.92 1.55 8.72
CA GLU A 105 15.24 1.71 10.15
C GLU A 105 16.45 2.63 10.40
N GLU A 106 17.28 2.87 9.38
CA GLU A 106 18.50 3.70 9.46
C GLU A 106 18.25 5.18 9.13
N VAL A 107 17.06 5.50 8.66
CA VAL A 107 16.58 6.86 8.41
C VAL A 107 15.40 7.15 9.31
N ASP A 108 15.29 8.39 9.82
CA ASP A 108 14.00 8.89 10.27
C ASP A 108 13.05 8.62 9.10
N ASN A 109 12.00 7.81 9.30
CA ASN A 109 11.06 7.42 8.27
C ASN A 109 9.98 8.52 8.20
N PRO A 110 10.11 9.57 7.36
CA PRO A 110 8.95 10.35 6.99
C PRO A 110 8.14 9.45 6.09
N VAL A 111 7.30 8.66 6.72
CA VAL A 111 6.09 8.09 6.12
C VAL A 111 5.46 9.13 5.17
N GLU A 112 5.55 10.42 5.45
CA GLU A 112 5.02 11.52 4.62
C GLU A 112 5.80 11.88 3.33
N ASP A 113 7.00 11.36 3.06
CA ASP A 113 7.89 11.83 1.96
C ASP A 113 8.42 10.72 1.03
N TRP A 114 7.58 9.71 0.77
CA TRP A 114 7.94 8.63 -0.15
C TRP A 114 7.84 9.09 -1.60
N GLU A 115 8.97 9.31 -2.27
CA GLU A 115 9.05 9.76 -3.66
C GLU A 115 9.04 8.65 -4.72
N GLY A 116 8.94 7.38 -4.30
CA GLY A 116 9.12 6.26 -5.21
C GLY A 116 8.00 5.99 -6.21
N GLU A 117 8.17 4.96 -7.03
CA GLU A 117 7.25 4.69 -8.14
C GLU A 117 5.86 4.25 -7.64
N MET A 118 4.85 5.06 -7.97
CA MET A 118 3.44 4.76 -7.71
C MET A 118 2.84 3.89 -8.80
N ARG A 119 2.18 2.80 -8.40
CA ARG A 119 1.50 1.85 -9.29
C ARG A 119 0.06 1.61 -8.85
N GLU A 120 -0.82 1.42 -9.82
CA GLU A 120 -2.21 0.98 -9.57
C GLU A 120 -2.23 -0.52 -9.25
N ILE A 121 -3.02 -0.89 -8.23
CA ILE A 121 -3.22 -2.28 -7.81
C ILE A 121 -4.32 -2.88 -8.68
N ASP A 122 -4.03 -3.96 -9.40
CA ASP A 122 -5.01 -4.72 -10.17
C ASP A 122 -5.72 -5.78 -9.32
N ARG A 123 -5.01 -6.30 -8.31
CA ARG A 123 -5.52 -7.30 -7.37
C ARG A 123 -4.73 -7.28 -6.07
N VAL A 124 -5.45 -7.33 -4.95
CA VAL A 124 -4.89 -7.65 -3.63
C VAL A 124 -5.52 -8.95 -3.12
N THR A 125 -4.80 -9.69 -2.29
CA THR A 125 -5.35 -10.84 -1.55
C THR A 125 -4.63 -10.90 -0.21
N SER A 126 -5.37 -10.78 0.89
CA SER A 126 -4.83 -11.03 2.23
C SER A 126 -4.88 -12.52 2.55
N THR A 127 -3.86 -12.99 3.27
CA THR A 127 -3.85 -14.32 3.87
C THR A 127 -3.67 -14.16 5.37
N TYR A 128 -4.64 -14.67 6.13
CA TYR A 128 -4.53 -14.85 7.57
C TYR A 128 -3.68 -16.09 7.84
N GLU A 129 -2.54 -15.94 8.52
CA GLU A 129 -1.75 -17.06 9.06
C GLU A 129 -1.94 -17.23 10.57
#